data_AF-A0A4R3YHF7-F1
#
_entry.id   AF-A0A4R3YHF7-F1
#
_cell.length_a   1.000
_cell.length_b   1.000
_cell.length_c   1.000
_cell.angle_alpha   90.00
_cell.angle_beta   90.00
_cell.angle_gamma   90.00
#
_symmetry.space_group_name_H-M   'P 1'
#
loop_
_entity.id
_entity.type
_entity.pdbx_description
1 polymer ?
#
loop_
_entity_poly.entity_id
_entity_poly.type
_entity_poly.pdbx_seq_one_letter_code
_entity_poly.pdbx_strand_id
1 'polypeptide(L)'
;MNIRVLDIIHGIQMLTRAMVIQRKTQRPVQLELTEDTRNAVAAWIAKANLKSEHYLFPSRLQNSPHVSTRQYARIVHRWVAAIGLDSTFYRTHTKRRTKANLIYRQTKNLRAVQLLQGHSKLESTVQLDEEMVREYIRNQEQEDERYDQMKLGL
;
A
#
# COMPACT_ATOMS: atom_id res chain seq x y z
N MET A 1 11.20 -8.95 0.65
CA MET A 1 9.73 -8.84 0.51
C MET A 1 9.26 -10.27 0.37
N ASN A 2 8.50 -10.79 1.33
CA ASN A 2 8.15 -12.21 1.38
C ASN A 2 6.76 -12.39 0.75
N ILE A 3 6.73 -12.39 -0.58
CA ILE A 3 5.54 -12.64 -1.39
C ILE A 3 5.96 -13.64 -2.45
N ARG A 4 5.19 -14.71 -2.60
CA ARG A 4 5.35 -15.76 -3.60
C ARG A 4 4.32 -15.61 -4.71
N VAL A 5 4.56 -16.28 -5.83
CA VAL A 5 3.62 -16.26 -6.96
C VAL A 5 2.26 -16.85 -6.56
N LEU A 6 2.25 -17.92 -5.76
CA LEU A 6 1.03 -18.53 -5.23
C LEU A 6 0.18 -17.60 -4.34
N ASP A 7 0.77 -16.53 -3.79
CA ASP A 7 0.02 -15.56 -2.95
C ASP A 7 -0.87 -14.63 -3.81
N ILE A 8 -0.65 -14.61 -5.13
CA ILE A 8 -1.28 -13.66 -6.05
C ILE A 8 -1.92 -14.32 -7.29
N ILE A 9 -1.53 -15.55 -7.65
CA ILE A 9 -2.12 -16.33 -8.74
C ILE A 9 -2.90 -17.52 -8.18
N HIS A 10 -4.06 -17.79 -8.77
CA HIS A 10 -4.75 -19.07 -8.63
C HIS A 10 -4.96 -19.70 -10.01
N GLY A 11 -4.31 -20.83 -10.28
CA GLY A 11 -4.29 -21.45 -11.60
C GLY A 11 -3.62 -20.54 -12.63
N ILE A 12 -4.40 -20.05 -13.59
CA ILE A 12 -3.94 -19.17 -14.68
C ILE A 12 -4.35 -17.70 -14.42
N GLN A 13 -5.21 -17.44 -13.43
CA GLN A 13 -5.79 -16.13 -13.20
C GLN A 13 -5.09 -15.36 -12.09
N MET A 14 -4.92 -14.06 -12.32
CA MET A 14 -4.43 -13.13 -11.31
C MET A 14 -5.55 -12.72 -10.37
N LEU A 15 -5.31 -12.86 -9.06
CA LEU A 15 -6.28 -12.46 -8.06
C LEU A 15 -6.51 -10.95 -8.11
N THR A 16 -7.76 -10.52 -7.93
CA THR A 16 -8.10 -9.10 -7.73
C THR A 16 -7.68 -8.62 -6.34
N ARG A 17 -7.59 -9.54 -5.38
CA ARG A 17 -7.13 -9.28 -4.01
C ARG A 17 -6.16 -10.37 -3.56
N ALA A 18 -5.03 -9.98 -3.02
CA ALA A 18 -4.02 -10.88 -2.46
C ALA A 18 -4.00 -10.76 -0.93
N MET A 19 -3.75 -11.86 -0.23
CA MET A 19 -3.59 -11.86 1.23
C MET A 19 -2.10 -12.04 1.56
N VAL A 20 -1.54 -11.12 2.34
CA VAL A 20 -0.11 -11.17 2.72
C VAL A 20 0.01 -11.02 4.23
N ILE A 21 0.85 -11.86 4.86
CA ILE A 21 1.18 -11.72 6.27
C ILE A 21 2.21 -10.61 6.47
N GLN A 22 1.85 -9.59 7.24
CA GLN A 22 2.75 -8.47 7.50
C GLN A 22 3.81 -8.85 8.55
N ARG A 23 5.09 -8.83 8.17
CA ARG A 23 6.20 -9.23 9.06
C ARG A 23 6.25 -8.50 10.42
N LYS A 24 5.93 -7.21 10.45
CA LYS A 24 6.01 -6.40 11.68
C LYS A 24 4.91 -6.75 12.70
N THR A 25 3.70 -6.99 12.22
CA THR A 25 2.51 -7.17 13.07
C THR A 25 2.06 -8.63 13.15
N GLN A 26 2.60 -9.50 12.28
CA GLN A 26 2.18 -10.90 12.09
C GLN A 26 0.69 -11.05 11.76
N ARG A 27 0.06 -10.00 11.21
CA ARG A 27 -1.35 -10.01 10.84
C ARG A 27 -1.52 -10.19 9.33
N PRO A 28 -2.55 -10.94 8.88
CA PRO A 28 -2.93 -10.97 7.48
C PRO A 28 -3.46 -9.61 7.05
N VAL A 29 -3.03 -9.14 5.89
CA VAL A 29 -3.53 -7.92 5.26
C VAL A 29 -3.96 -8.26 3.83
N GLN A 30 -5.19 -7.89 3.49
CA GLN A 30 -5.69 -8.02 2.13
C GLN A 30 -5.32 -6.78 1.32
N LEU A 31 -4.75 -6.99 0.14
CA LEU A 31 -4.27 -5.96 -0.76
C LEU A 31 -5.05 -6.07 -2.07
N GLU A 32 -5.64 -4.98 -2.53
CA GLU A 32 -6.23 -4.93 -3.86
C GLU A 32 -5.15 -4.75 -4.93
N LEU A 33 -5.25 -5.56 -5.98
CA LEU A 33 -4.40 -5.51 -7.15
C LEU A 33 -5.19 -4.84 -8.27
N THR A 34 -4.81 -3.61 -8.64
CA THR A 34 -5.42 -2.90 -9.78
C THR A 34 -5.16 -3.67 -11.07
N GLU A 35 -5.97 -3.44 -12.10
CA GLU A 35 -5.80 -4.09 -13.39
C GLU A 35 -4.39 -3.89 -13.96
N ASP A 36 -3.89 -2.65 -13.95
CA ASP A 36 -2.52 -2.34 -14.36
C ASP A 36 -1.47 -3.12 -13.56
N THR A 37 -1.68 -3.28 -12.24
CA THR A 37 -0.78 -4.04 -11.38
C THR A 37 -0.80 -5.53 -11.77
N ARG A 38 -2.00 -6.10 -12.02
CA ARG A 38 -2.14 -7.50 -12.45
C ARG A 38 -1.45 -7.73 -13.79
N ASN A 39 -1.65 -6.84 -14.75
CA ASN A 39 -1.03 -6.93 -16.07
C ASN A 39 0.50 -6.84 -16.00
N ALA A 40 1.03 -5.87 -15.24
CA ALA A 40 2.47 -5.72 -15.06
C ALA A 40 3.10 -6.92 -14.34
N VAL A 41 2.42 -7.46 -13.33
CA VAL A 41 2.90 -8.62 -12.56
C VAL A 41 2.83 -9.90 -13.39
N ALA A 42 1.77 -10.12 -14.17
CA ALA A 42 1.66 -11.26 -15.08
C ALA A 42 2.78 -11.23 -16.13
N ALA A 43 3.03 -10.07 -16.75
CA ALA A 43 4.12 -9.88 -17.70
C ALA A 43 5.50 -10.15 -17.06
N TRP A 44 5.68 -9.73 -15.81
CA TRP A 44 6.90 -10.00 -15.05
C TRP A 44 7.09 -11.50 -14.77
N ILE A 45 6.05 -12.20 -14.32
CA ILE A 45 6.10 -13.64 -14.03
C ILE A 45 6.48 -14.44 -15.28
N ALA A 46 5.87 -14.11 -16.42
CA ALA A 46 6.21 -14.71 -17.71
C ALA A 46 7.66 -14.43 -18.10
N LYS A 47 8.10 -13.16 -18.02
CA LYS A 47 9.47 -12.75 -18.38
C LYS A 47 10.54 -13.39 -17.50
N ALA A 48 10.28 -13.51 -16.21
CA ALA A 48 11.21 -14.09 -15.24
C ALA A 48 11.07 -15.61 -15.08
N ASN A 49 10.14 -16.24 -15.82
CA ASN A 49 9.83 -17.67 -15.79
C ASN A 49 9.62 -18.19 -14.34
N LEU A 50 8.80 -17.46 -13.56
CA LEU A 50 8.57 -17.78 -12.16
C LEU A 50 7.49 -18.86 -12.00
N LYS A 51 7.77 -19.84 -11.14
CA LYS A 51 6.82 -20.87 -10.71
C LYS A 51 6.08 -20.43 -9.45
N SER A 52 4.99 -21.12 -9.12
CA SER A 52 4.12 -20.82 -7.98
C SER A 52 4.87 -20.70 -6.64
N GLU A 53 5.86 -21.56 -6.41
CA GLU A 53 6.69 -21.60 -5.20
C GLU A 53 7.75 -20.51 -5.13
N HIS A 54 8.09 -19.87 -6.25
CA HIS A 54 9.12 -18.84 -6.30
C HIS A 54 8.64 -17.54 -5.65
N TYR A 55 9.59 -16.78 -5.12
CA TYR A 55 9.34 -15.41 -4.71
C TYR A 55 8.97 -14.57 -5.93
N LEU A 56 7.97 -13.71 -5.76
CA LEU A 56 7.52 -12.81 -6.80
C LEU A 56 8.62 -11.85 -7.25
N PHE A 57 9.47 -11.43 -6.31
CA PHE A 57 10.62 -10.58 -6.58
C PHE A 57 11.89 -11.26 -6.07
N PRO A 58 12.48 -12.18 -6.86
CA PRO A 58 13.70 -12.87 -6.48
C PRO A 58 14.88 -11.89 -6.41
N SER A 59 15.82 -12.15 -5.50
CA SER A 59 17.07 -11.38 -5.48
C SER A 59 18.01 -11.88 -6.57
N ARG A 60 18.93 -11.02 -7.01
CA ARG A 60 20.08 -11.42 -7.85
C ARG A 60 21.26 -11.93 -7.01
N LEU A 61 21.21 -11.78 -5.68
CA LEU A 61 22.26 -12.21 -4.76
C LEU A 61 21.97 -13.62 -4.27
N GLN A 62 22.95 -14.54 -4.36
CA GLN A 62 22.78 -15.94 -3.94
C GLN A 62 22.37 -16.08 -2.47
N ASN A 63 22.89 -15.22 -1.57
CA ASN A 63 22.61 -15.29 -0.13
C ASN A 63 21.26 -14.69 0.27
N SER A 64 20.45 -14.24 -0.68
CA SER A 64 19.14 -13.64 -0.38
C SER A 64 18.08 -14.18 -1.31
N PRO A 65 17.02 -14.83 -0.81
CA PRO A 65 16.04 -15.47 -1.68
C PRO A 65 15.12 -14.47 -2.41
N HIS A 66 14.99 -13.24 -1.90
CA HIS A 66 14.09 -12.21 -2.44
C HIS A 66 14.66 -10.82 -2.25
N VAL A 67 14.14 -9.83 -2.97
CA VAL A 67 14.56 -8.42 -2.85
C VAL A 67 14.49 -7.95 -1.39
N SER A 68 15.62 -7.47 -0.88
CA SER A 68 15.74 -6.86 0.45
C SER A 68 15.19 -5.43 0.47
N THR A 69 14.89 -4.92 1.66
CA THR A 69 14.41 -3.54 1.83
C THR A 69 15.39 -2.52 1.27
N ARG A 70 16.71 -2.77 1.42
CA ARG A 70 17.77 -1.90 0.89
C ARG A 70 17.81 -1.94 -0.64
N GLN A 71 17.68 -3.12 -1.24
CA GLN A 71 17.61 -3.25 -2.70
C GLN A 71 16.37 -2.54 -3.25
N TYR A 72 15.20 -2.73 -2.64
CA TYR A 72 13.98 -2.03 -3.01
C TYR A 72 14.15 -0.50 -2.94
N ALA A 73 14.71 0.02 -1.85
CA ALA A 73 14.99 1.45 -1.71
C ALA A 73 15.92 1.98 -2.81
N ARG A 74 16.97 1.22 -3.19
CA ARG A 74 17.89 1.59 -4.28
C ARG A 74 17.21 1.58 -5.64
N ILE A 75 16.31 0.63 -5.91
CA ILE A 75 15.52 0.58 -7.15
C ILE A 75 14.63 1.83 -7.24
N VAL A 76 13.89 2.14 -6.17
CA VAL A 76 13.02 3.32 -6.13
C VAL A 76 13.83 4.61 -6.31
N HIS A 77 14.95 4.74 -5.62
CA HIS A 77 15.84 5.89 -5.76
C HIS A 77 16.30 6.10 -7.21
N ARG A 78 16.69 5.03 -7.92
CA ARG A 78 17.08 5.10 -9.32
C ARG A 78 15.93 5.52 -10.23
N TRP A 79 14.73 4.98 -10.01
CA TRP A 79 13.56 5.35 -10.80
C TRP A 79 13.17 6.83 -10.61
N VAL A 80 13.23 7.32 -9.38
CA VAL A 80 12.96 8.74 -9.07
C VAL A 80 14.00 9.65 -9.74
N ALA A 81 15.28 9.31 -9.64
CA ALA A 81 16.33 10.09 -10.30
C ALA A 81 16.19 10.07 -11.83
N ALA A 82 15.79 8.94 -12.41
CA ALA A 82 15.60 8.80 -13.86
C ALA A 82 14.48 9.68 -14.43
N ILE A 83 13.50 10.08 -13.60
CA ILE A 83 12.44 11.02 -13.99
C ILE A 83 12.76 12.48 -13.58
N GLY A 84 14.00 12.76 -13.19
CA GLY A 84 14.47 14.11 -12.87
C GLY A 84 14.06 14.64 -11.49
N LEU A 85 13.55 13.78 -10.60
CA LEU A 85 13.14 14.18 -9.25
C LEU A 85 14.26 13.91 -8.23
N ASP A 86 14.29 14.71 -7.16
CA ASP A 86 15.22 14.52 -6.04
C ASP A 86 14.80 13.32 -5.17
N SER A 87 15.57 12.25 -5.28
CA SER A 87 15.38 10.99 -4.58
C SER A 87 15.53 11.07 -3.06
N THR A 88 16.06 12.16 -2.50
CA THR A 88 16.11 12.37 -1.06
C THR A 88 14.72 12.55 -0.46
N PHE A 89 13.81 13.21 -1.19
CA PHE A 89 12.42 13.48 -0.80
C PHE A 89 11.47 12.32 -1.14
N TYR A 90 11.71 11.59 -2.22
CA TYR A 90 10.80 10.51 -2.70
C TYR A 90 11.29 9.12 -2.32
N ARG A 91 11.33 8.84 -1.01
CA ARG A 91 11.67 7.51 -0.47
C ARG A 91 10.47 6.56 -0.52
N THR A 92 10.75 5.29 -0.22
CA THR A 92 9.74 4.22 -0.13
C THR A 92 8.62 4.56 0.87
N HIS A 93 8.95 5.26 1.95
CA HIS A 93 7.99 5.76 2.92
C HIS A 93 7.09 6.87 2.37
N THR A 94 7.66 7.83 1.63
CA THR A 94 6.91 8.91 0.97
C THR A 94 5.87 8.33 0.02
N LYS A 95 6.26 7.36 -0.83
CA LYS A 95 5.33 6.66 -1.72
C LYS A 95 4.19 5.96 -0.99
N ARG A 96 4.48 5.32 0.15
CA ARG A 96 3.46 4.65 0.98
C ARG A 96 2.45 5.66 1.54
N ARG A 97 2.91 6.82 2.00
CA ARG A 97 2.05 7.91 2.47
C ARG A 97 1.19 8.50 1.35
N THR A 98 1.79 8.81 0.20
CA THR A 98 1.05 9.33 -0.96
C THR A 98 -0.09 8.40 -1.38
N LYS A 99 0.14 7.08 -1.43
CA LYS A 99 -0.93 6.11 -1.75
C LYS A 99 -2.07 6.15 -0.72
N ALA A 100 -1.74 6.23 0.56
CA ALA A 100 -2.74 6.36 1.63
C ALA A 100 -3.57 7.65 1.50
N ASN A 101 -2.92 8.78 1.22
CA ASN A 101 -3.60 10.06 1.02
C ASN A 101 -4.53 10.04 -0.19
N LEU A 102 -4.09 9.44 -1.31
CA LEU A 102 -4.95 9.32 -2.50
C LEU A 102 -6.20 8.48 -2.22
N ILE A 103 -6.05 7.37 -1.50
CA ILE A 103 -7.19 6.53 -1.09
C ILE A 103 -8.12 7.30 -0.15
N TYR A 104 -7.59 8.03 0.83
CA TYR A 104 -8.42 8.85 1.70
C TYR A 104 -9.16 9.93 0.93
N ARG A 105 -8.48 10.68 0.06
CA ARG A 105 -9.11 11.74 -0.75
C ARG A 105 -10.24 11.21 -1.61
N GLN A 106 -10.11 10.00 -2.15
CA GLN A 106 -11.14 9.37 -2.99
C GLN A 106 -12.30 8.75 -2.21
N THR A 107 -12.02 8.12 -1.07
CA THR A 107 -13.01 7.29 -0.36
C THR A 107 -13.54 7.90 0.94
N LYS A 108 -12.83 8.90 1.48
CA LYS A 108 -12.99 9.46 2.83
C LYS A 108 -13.01 8.42 3.96
N ASN A 109 -12.51 7.21 3.70
CA ASN A 109 -12.56 6.08 4.64
C ASN A 109 -11.22 5.92 5.38
N LEU A 110 -11.11 6.54 6.56
CA LEU A 110 -9.89 6.44 7.39
C LEU A 110 -9.64 5.04 7.92
N ARG A 111 -10.69 4.24 8.14
CA ARG A 111 -10.53 2.87 8.61
C ARG A 111 -9.81 2.02 7.57
N ALA A 112 -10.13 2.20 6.29
CA ALA A 112 -9.44 1.55 5.19
C ALA A 112 -7.96 1.96 5.13
N VAL A 113 -7.66 3.25 5.31
CA VAL A 113 -6.28 3.76 5.32
C VAL A 113 -5.48 3.24 6.51
N GLN A 114 -6.08 3.19 7.70
CA GLN A 114 -5.47 2.64 8.91
C GLN A 114 -5.08 1.17 8.71
N LEU A 115 -6.00 0.36 8.17
CA LEU A 115 -5.76 -1.06 7.88
C LEU A 115 -4.64 -1.24 6.86
N LEU A 116 -4.61 -0.42 5.80
CA LEU A 116 -3.55 -0.42 4.79
C LEU A 116 -2.17 -0.04 5.37
N GLN A 117 -2.13 0.87 6.35
CA GLN A 117 -0.90 1.23 7.03
C GLN A 117 -0.49 0.17 8.08
N GLY A 118 -1.42 -0.65 8.54
CA GLY A 118 -1.19 -1.69 9.55
C GLY A 118 -1.08 -1.10 10.96
N HIS A 119 -1.75 0.03 11.21
CA HIS A 119 -1.75 0.69 12.51
C HIS A 119 -2.83 0.09 13.42
N SER A 120 -2.45 -0.20 14.67
CA SER A 120 -3.40 -0.63 15.69
C SER A 120 -4.35 0.50 16.10
N LYS A 121 -3.87 1.75 16.12
CA LYS A 121 -4.63 2.94 16.51
C LYS A 121 -4.86 3.88 15.32
N LEU A 122 -6.05 4.50 15.27
CA LEU A 122 -6.41 5.50 14.26
C LEU A 122 -5.50 6.74 14.37
N GLU A 123 -5.18 7.16 15.60
CA GLU A 123 -4.31 8.29 15.93
C GLU A 123 -2.96 8.25 15.21
N SER A 124 -2.37 7.05 15.06
CA SER A 124 -1.09 6.85 14.37
C SER A 124 -1.16 7.05 12.85
N THR A 125 -2.36 7.01 12.28
CA THR A 125 -2.62 7.27 10.85
C THR A 125 -2.88 8.76 10.62
N VAL A 126 -3.56 9.39 11.59
CA VAL A 126 -3.85 10.83 11.63
C VAL A 126 -2.53 11.61 11.77
N GLN A 127 -1.69 11.32 12.78
CA GLN A 127 -0.46 12.09 13.02
C GLN A 127 0.60 12.11 11.90
N LEU A 128 0.51 11.25 10.86
CA LEU A 128 1.53 11.17 9.82
C LEU A 128 1.33 12.13 8.65
N ASP A 129 0.11 12.67 8.46
CA ASP A 129 -0.23 13.47 7.28
C ASP A 129 -1.17 14.62 7.67
N GLU A 130 -0.58 15.78 7.93
CA GLU A 130 -1.24 16.96 8.51
C GLU A 130 -2.48 17.41 7.72
N GLU A 131 -2.46 17.25 6.40
CA GLU A 131 -3.60 17.56 5.54
C GLU A 131 -4.78 16.59 5.73
N MET A 132 -4.50 15.29 5.91
CA MET A 132 -5.54 14.30 6.24
C MET A 132 -6.13 14.55 7.62
N VAL A 133 -5.33 15.01 8.59
CA VAL A 133 -5.82 15.39 9.92
C VAL A 133 -6.81 16.53 9.83
N ARG A 134 -6.42 17.60 9.13
CA ARG A 134 -7.24 18.81 8.99
C ARG A 134 -8.55 18.49 8.27
N GLU A 135 -8.51 17.67 7.24
CA GLU A 135 -9.72 17.26 6.50
C GLU A 135 -10.61 16.31 7.31
N TYR A 136 -10.03 15.39 8.09
CA TYR A 136 -10.80 14.53 8.99
C TYR A 136 -11.53 15.31 10.08
N ILE A 137 -10.84 16.21 10.77
CA ILE A 137 -11.43 17.05 11.82
C ILE A 137 -12.63 17.82 11.25
N ARG A 138 -12.44 18.45 10.09
CA ARG A 138 -13.50 19.19 9.40
C ARG A 138 -14.71 18.31 9.06
N ASN A 139 -14.49 17.08 8.60
CA ASN A 139 -15.58 16.16 8.27
C ASN A 139 -16.32 15.68 9.53
N GLN A 140 -15.63 15.46 10.65
CA GLN A 140 -16.27 15.11 11.92
C GLN A 140 -17.10 16.28 12.46
N GLU A 141 -16.57 17.50 12.43
CA GLU A 141 -17.32 18.71 12.80
C GLU A 141 -18.60 18.84 11.97
N GLN A 142 -18.54 18.60 10.65
CA GLN A 142 -19.74 18.63 9.80
C GLN A 142 -20.72 17.48 10.04
N GLU A 143 -20.24 16.28 10.37
CA GLU A 143 -21.12 15.15 10.72
C GLU A 143 -21.81 15.38 12.07
N ASP A 144 -21.09 15.92 13.06
CA ASP A 144 -21.61 16.29 14.37
C ASP A 144 -22.63 17.44 14.24
N GLU A 145 -22.33 18.48 13.46
CA GLU A 145 -23.27 19.57 13.15
C GLU A 145 -24.54 19.06 12.44
N ARG A 146 -24.39 18.11 11.51
CA ARG A 146 -25.51 17.48 10.81
C ARG A 146 -26.36 16.63 11.75
N TYR A 147 -25.73 15.93 12.70
CA TYR A 147 -26.42 15.15 13.72
C TYR A 147 -27.18 16.05 14.71
N ASP A 148 -26.58 17.16 15.12
CA ASP A 148 -27.21 18.17 15.98
C ASP A 148 -28.40 18.86 15.29
N GLN A 149 -28.26 19.20 14.00
CA GLN A 149 -29.37 19.71 13.18
C GLN A 149 -30.51 18.69 13.04
N MET A 150 -30.20 17.39 12.94
CA MET A 150 -31.21 16.33 12.86
C MET A 150 -31.92 16.09 14.22
N LYS A 151 -31.24 16.33 15.34
CA LYS A 151 -31.83 16.27 16.70
C LYS A 151 -32.67 17.49 17.07
N LEU A 152 -32.34 18.66 16.52
CA LEU A 152 -33.07 19.92 16.76
C LEU A 152 -34.30 20.11 15.85
N GLY A 153 -34.50 19.22 14.86
CA GLY A 153 -35.61 19.24 13.90
C GLY A 153 -36.76 18.27 14.19
N LEU A 154 -36.85 17.72 15.41
CA LEU A 154 -37.97 16.97 15.98
C LEU A 154 -38.51 17.71 17.21
#